data_AF-A0A846T7T8-F1
#
_entry.id   AF-A0A846T7T8-F1
#
_cell.length_a   1.000
_cell.length_b   1.000
_cell.length_c   1.000
_cell.angle_alpha   90.00
_cell.angle_beta   90.00
_cell.angle_gamma   90.00
#
_symmetry.space_group_name_H-M   'P 1'
#
loop_
_entity.id
_entity.type
_entity.pdbx_description
1 polymer ?
#
loop_
_entity_poly.entity_id
_entity_poly.type
_entity_poly.pdbx_seq_one_letter_code
_entity_poly.pdbx_strand_id
1 'polypeptide(L)'
;MNLKRKSCLYLYRSAPRPLWRALVIYPRRATERIDPCYASLLTLPEVQRVYLEDLAQVATPSLGIQLLQLLITPPATVFEQGHRLARQIRTASERLPLPLAEALDLIETILVYRLPKLTRQEIQTMLGFTHADLKQSRFYQEVFAEGRQEGRQEGRQEGHQEGRQEECVALVLRLIKRRFGRIPAKQSQQIRSLPLVNAEILAEALLDFKTLDDLTAWLEAQADPAS
;
A
#
# COMPACT_ATOMS: atom_id res chain seq x y z
N MET A 1 13.95 -15.51 -8.10
CA MET A 1 14.13 -15.41 -9.57
C MET A 1 15.33 -14.51 -9.86
N ASN A 2 16.34 -15.03 -10.58
CA ASN A 2 17.75 -14.63 -10.50
C ASN A 2 18.05 -13.26 -11.15
N LEU A 3 18.69 -12.33 -10.41
CA LEU A 3 19.16 -10.99 -10.84
C LEU A 3 19.89 -11.02 -12.20
N LYS A 4 20.54 -12.16 -12.49
CA LYS A 4 21.40 -12.43 -13.65
C LYS A 4 20.66 -12.58 -14.98
N ARG A 5 19.46 -13.19 -14.99
CA ARG A 5 18.64 -13.30 -16.22
C ARG A 5 18.14 -11.93 -16.67
N LYS A 6 17.85 -11.04 -15.71
CA LYS A 6 17.39 -9.68 -15.96
C LYS A 6 18.52 -8.79 -16.49
N SER A 7 19.74 -8.90 -15.96
CA SER A 7 20.86 -8.06 -16.39
C SER A 7 21.33 -8.36 -17.83
N CYS A 8 21.50 -9.64 -18.20
CA CYS A 8 21.86 -9.99 -19.58
C CYS A 8 20.75 -9.63 -20.58
N LEU A 9 19.48 -9.87 -20.22
CA LEU A 9 18.33 -9.49 -21.04
C LEU A 9 18.20 -7.96 -21.17
N TYR A 10 18.49 -7.21 -20.11
CA TYR A 10 18.52 -5.74 -20.13
C TYR A 10 19.63 -5.22 -21.05
N LEU A 11 20.86 -5.71 -20.93
CA LEU A 11 21.97 -5.30 -21.79
C LEU A 11 21.70 -5.63 -23.27
N TYR A 12 21.11 -6.80 -23.55
CA TYR A 12 20.70 -7.19 -24.90
C TYR A 12 19.59 -6.28 -25.47
N ARG A 13 18.61 -5.89 -24.64
CA ARG A 13 17.48 -5.05 -25.07
C ARG A 13 17.80 -3.56 -25.16
N SER A 14 18.64 -3.06 -24.27
CA SER A 14 18.93 -1.63 -24.12
C SER A 14 20.17 -1.18 -24.89
N ALA A 15 21.05 -2.12 -25.29
CA ALA A 15 22.28 -1.88 -26.04
C ALA A 15 23.02 -0.58 -25.66
N PRO A 16 23.35 -0.38 -24.36
CA PRO A 16 23.93 0.87 -23.90
C PRO A 16 25.30 1.11 -24.57
N ARG A 17 25.48 2.32 -25.12
CA ARG A 17 26.78 2.86 -25.55
C ARG A 17 27.04 4.12 -24.73
N PRO A 18 28.19 4.26 -24.03
CA PRO A 18 29.44 3.50 -24.09
C PRO A 18 29.51 2.29 -23.12
N LEU A 19 30.70 1.73 -22.86
CA LEU A 19 30.98 0.54 -22.02
C LEU A 19 30.06 0.46 -20.78
N TRP A 20 29.35 -0.66 -20.65
CA TRP A 20 28.41 -0.89 -19.56
C TRP A 20 29.13 -0.96 -18.21
N ARG A 21 28.45 -0.54 -17.13
CA ARG A 21 28.87 -0.73 -15.74
C ARG A 21 27.68 -1.24 -14.94
N ALA A 22 27.92 -2.14 -14.01
CA ALA A 22 26.90 -2.67 -13.12
C ALA A 22 27.29 -2.46 -11.66
N LEU A 23 26.31 -2.07 -10.84
CA LEU A 23 26.45 -1.95 -9.40
C LEU A 23 25.61 -3.04 -8.73
N VAL A 24 26.23 -3.84 -7.87
CA VAL A 24 25.54 -4.83 -7.05
C VAL A 24 25.62 -4.39 -5.60
N ILE A 25 24.46 -4.13 -5.00
CA ILE A 25 24.36 -3.65 -3.62
C ILE A 25 23.93 -4.80 -2.72
N TYR A 26 24.71 -5.07 -1.68
CA TYR A 26 24.42 -6.06 -0.64
C TYR A 26 24.24 -5.36 0.71
N PRO A 27 23.30 -5.80 1.56
CA PRO A 27 23.23 -5.30 2.94
C PRO A 27 24.51 -5.59 3.73
N ARG A 28 25.00 -6.83 3.64
CA ARG A 28 26.19 -7.34 4.33
C ARG A 28 26.94 -8.35 3.47
N ARG A 29 28.25 -8.50 3.66
CA ARG A 29 29.09 -9.52 2.99
C ARG A 29 28.58 -10.93 3.27
N ALA A 30 28.12 -11.20 4.49
CA ALA A 30 27.52 -12.48 4.86
C ALA A 30 26.23 -12.82 4.08
N THR A 31 25.57 -11.83 3.47
CA THR A 31 24.37 -12.04 2.63
C THR A 31 24.70 -12.24 1.15
N GLU A 32 25.97 -12.10 0.76
CA GLU A 32 26.43 -12.34 -0.61
C GLU A 32 26.29 -13.85 -0.92
N ARG A 33 25.35 -14.17 -1.81
CA ARG A 33 25.17 -15.53 -2.34
C ARG A 33 25.69 -15.61 -3.76
N ILE A 34 26.86 -16.23 -3.92
CA ILE A 34 27.48 -16.43 -5.23
C ILE A 34 27.13 -17.83 -5.73
N ASP A 35 26.39 -17.87 -6.82
CA ASP A 35 26.21 -19.09 -7.61
C ASP A 35 27.49 -19.33 -8.45
N PRO A 36 28.18 -20.48 -8.30
CA PRO A 36 29.45 -20.79 -8.96
C PRO A 36 29.43 -20.61 -10.47
N CYS A 37 28.30 -20.89 -11.12
CA CYS A 37 28.14 -20.79 -12.58
C CYS A 37 28.35 -19.37 -13.13
N TYR A 38 28.32 -18.35 -12.25
CA TYR A 38 28.44 -16.95 -12.65
C TYR A 38 29.40 -16.18 -11.74
N ALA A 39 30.24 -16.86 -10.97
CA ALA A 39 31.21 -16.21 -10.09
C ALA A 39 32.17 -15.30 -10.88
N SER A 40 32.56 -15.73 -12.09
CA SER A 40 33.40 -14.97 -13.02
C SER A 40 32.80 -13.64 -13.49
N LEU A 41 31.46 -13.50 -13.49
CA LEU A 41 30.82 -12.23 -13.86
C LEU A 41 30.98 -11.18 -12.77
N LEU A 42 31.05 -11.58 -11.50
CA LEU A 42 31.23 -10.66 -10.37
C LEU A 42 32.69 -10.20 -10.20
N THR A 43 33.62 -10.82 -10.92
CA THR A 43 35.04 -10.43 -10.96
C THR A 43 35.37 -9.51 -12.13
N LEU A 44 34.41 -9.24 -13.02
CA LEU A 44 34.60 -8.33 -14.14
C LEU A 44 34.84 -6.88 -13.64
N PRO A 45 35.75 -6.12 -14.28
CA PRO A 45 36.03 -4.74 -13.88
C PRO A 45 34.83 -3.80 -14.05
N GLU A 46 33.86 -4.15 -14.90
CA GLU A 46 32.62 -3.42 -15.10
C GLU A 46 31.60 -3.63 -13.95
N VAL A 47 31.81 -4.64 -13.10
CA VAL A 47 30.90 -5.00 -12.01
C VAL A 47 31.49 -4.57 -10.66
N GLN A 48 30.88 -3.56 -10.05
CA GLN A 48 31.26 -3.11 -8.72
C GLN A 48 30.29 -3.67 -7.68
N ARG A 49 30.85 -4.26 -6.61
CA ARG A 49 30.10 -4.70 -5.43
C ARG A 49 30.19 -3.63 -4.35
N VAL A 50 29.05 -3.23 -3.81
CA VAL A 50 28.95 -2.28 -2.69
C VAL A 50 28.20 -2.95 -1.55
N TYR A 51 28.80 -2.93 -0.37
CA TYR A 51 28.17 -3.44 0.84
C TYR A 51 27.69 -2.27 1.67
N LEU A 52 26.41 -2.26 2.02
CA LEU A 52 25.83 -1.18 2.81
C LEU A 52 26.50 -1.08 4.18
N GLU A 53 26.88 -2.20 4.80
CA GLU A 53 27.61 -2.19 6.08
C GLU A 53 28.92 -1.39 6.06
N ASP A 54 29.61 -1.34 4.91
CA ASP A 54 30.86 -0.56 4.76
C ASP A 54 30.57 0.95 4.84
N LEU A 55 29.34 1.37 4.50
CA LEU A 55 28.96 2.79 4.56
C LEU A 55 28.99 3.33 5.98
N ALA A 56 28.82 2.49 7.01
CA ALA A 56 28.87 2.92 8.41
C ALA A 56 30.27 3.43 8.82
N GLN A 57 31.32 3.05 8.11
CA GLN A 57 32.72 3.36 8.45
C GLN A 57 33.28 4.57 7.69
N VAL A 58 32.49 5.19 6.81
CA VAL A 58 32.93 6.34 6.03
C VAL A 58 33.08 7.55 6.95
N ALA A 59 34.33 8.00 7.17
CA ALA A 59 34.66 9.06 8.11
C ALA A 59 34.05 10.43 7.75
N THR A 60 34.02 10.77 6.47
CA THR A 60 33.46 12.02 5.94
C THR A 60 32.45 11.71 4.81
N PRO A 61 31.24 11.25 5.16
CA PRO A 61 30.26 10.83 4.18
C PRO A 61 29.66 12.04 3.45
N SER A 62 29.63 12.00 2.12
CA SER A 62 28.84 12.96 1.33
C SER A 62 27.36 12.83 1.68
N LEU A 63 26.55 13.85 1.33
CA LEU A 63 25.11 13.84 1.61
C LEU A 63 24.40 12.60 1.02
N GLY A 64 24.83 12.13 -0.15
CA GLY A 64 24.30 10.90 -0.75
C GLY A 64 24.65 9.64 0.05
N ILE A 65 25.87 9.55 0.59
CA ILE A 65 26.26 8.45 1.48
C ILE A 65 25.49 8.52 2.80
N GLN A 66 25.28 9.72 3.36
CA GLN A 66 24.48 9.90 4.57
C GLN A 66 23.02 9.45 4.37
N LEU A 67 22.44 9.71 3.19
CA LEU A 67 21.11 9.21 2.83
C LEU A 67 21.05 7.68 2.85
N LEU A 68 22.05 7.02 2.25
CA LEU A 68 22.14 5.55 2.25
C LEU A 68 22.44 4.98 3.64
N GLN A 69 23.20 5.70 4.48
CA GLN A 69 23.48 5.29 5.86
C GLN A 69 22.18 5.16 6.69
N LEU A 70 21.13 5.94 6.40
CA LEU A 70 19.84 5.81 7.10
C LEU A 70 19.23 4.39 7.01
N LEU A 71 19.55 3.63 5.95
CA LEU A 71 19.07 2.26 5.77
C LEU A 71 19.66 1.29 6.80
N ILE A 72 20.87 1.56 7.28
CA ILE A 72 21.64 0.67 8.18
C ILE A 72 21.76 1.23 9.60
N THR A 73 21.54 2.52 9.80
CA THR A 73 21.64 3.19 11.11
C THR A 73 20.66 2.60 12.11
N PRO A 74 21.08 2.27 13.35
CA PRO A 74 20.21 1.72 14.39
C PRO A 74 18.95 2.56 14.66
N PRO A 75 17.79 1.95 15.01
CA PRO A 75 16.54 2.68 15.24
C PRO A 75 16.63 3.78 16.30
N ALA A 76 17.53 3.63 17.28
CA ALA A 76 17.74 4.62 18.35
C ALA A 76 18.32 5.95 17.83
N THR A 77 19.05 5.94 16.72
CA THR A 77 19.74 7.13 16.19
C THR A 77 19.31 7.52 14.78
N VAL A 78 18.57 6.65 14.08
CA VAL A 78 18.11 6.89 12.70
C VAL A 78 17.28 8.17 12.59
N PHE A 79 16.52 8.48 13.64
CA PHE A 79 15.73 9.69 13.73
C PHE A 79 16.59 10.96 13.67
N GLU A 80 17.51 11.11 14.62
CA GLU A 80 18.44 12.25 14.70
C GLU A 80 19.28 12.40 13.43
N GLN A 81 19.72 11.29 12.86
CA GLN A 81 20.46 11.30 11.61
C GLN A 81 19.61 11.79 10.43
N GLY A 82 18.36 11.31 10.31
CA GLY A 82 17.44 11.74 9.27
C GLY A 82 17.08 13.22 9.37
N HIS A 83 16.80 13.71 10.59
CA HIS A 83 16.54 15.12 10.83
C HIS A 83 17.72 16.02 10.48
N ARG A 84 18.92 15.67 10.94
CA ARG A 84 20.16 16.39 10.59
C ARG A 84 20.40 16.40 9.09
N LEU A 85 20.21 15.27 8.41
CA LEU A 85 20.39 15.17 6.96
C LEU A 85 19.38 16.03 6.20
N ALA A 86 18.09 15.98 6.59
CA ALA A 86 17.05 16.81 5.97
C ALA A 86 17.38 18.30 6.08
N ARG A 87 17.89 18.75 7.23
CA ARG A 87 18.35 20.12 7.42
C ARG A 87 19.57 20.43 6.54
N GLN A 88 20.57 19.54 6.50
CA GLN A 88 21.77 19.73 5.69
C GLN A 88 21.43 19.86 4.20
N ILE A 89 20.60 18.99 3.63
CA ILE A 89 20.24 19.03 2.21
C ILE A 89 19.54 20.35 1.84
N ARG A 90 18.77 20.95 2.77
CA ARG A 90 18.12 22.25 2.55
C ARG A 90 19.11 23.42 2.55
N THR A 91 20.14 23.35 3.39
CA THR A 91 21.08 24.47 3.60
C THR A 91 22.41 24.28 2.86
N ALA A 92 22.67 23.11 2.28
CA ALA A 92 23.95 22.78 1.67
C ALA A 92 24.14 23.50 0.34
N SER A 93 25.36 24.00 0.13
CA SER A 93 25.82 24.43 -1.19
C SER A 93 26.10 23.25 -2.13
N GLU A 94 26.46 22.09 -1.57
CA GLU A 94 26.63 20.84 -2.31
C GLU A 94 25.27 20.28 -2.71
N ARG A 95 25.03 20.14 -4.01
CA ARG A 95 23.77 19.60 -4.54
C ARG A 95 23.86 18.09 -4.68
N LEU A 96 22.86 17.40 -4.13
CA LEU A 96 22.58 16.04 -4.54
C LEU A 96 22.27 15.99 -6.04
N PRO A 97 22.55 14.86 -6.72
CA PRO A 97 22.11 14.62 -8.09
C PRO A 97 20.60 14.31 -8.17
N LEU A 98 19.83 14.71 -7.16
CA LEU A 98 18.38 14.53 -7.04
C LEU A 98 17.74 15.89 -6.69
N PRO A 99 16.53 16.19 -7.16
CA PRO A 99 15.74 17.32 -6.66
C PRO A 99 15.55 17.27 -5.14
N LEU A 100 15.47 18.46 -4.50
CA LEU A 100 15.26 18.57 -3.05
C LEU A 100 14.03 17.80 -2.56
N ALA A 101 12.90 17.91 -3.28
CA ALA A 101 11.68 17.20 -2.93
C ALA A 101 11.86 15.67 -2.96
N GLU A 102 12.57 15.13 -3.95
CA GLU A 102 12.86 13.69 -4.05
C GLU A 102 13.79 13.24 -2.93
N ALA A 103 14.81 14.04 -2.58
CA ALA A 103 15.72 13.71 -1.48
C ALA A 103 14.99 13.65 -0.13
N LEU A 104 14.09 14.60 0.14
CA LEU A 104 13.30 14.63 1.37
C LEU A 104 12.27 13.51 1.43
N ASP A 105 11.64 13.19 0.30
CA ASP A 105 10.70 12.07 0.16
C ASP A 105 11.40 10.72 0.42
N LEU A 106 12.64 10.55 -0.05
CA LEU A 106 13.46 9.38 0.26
C LEU A 106 13.78 9.29 1.75
N ILE A 107 14.15 10.40 2.41
CA ILE A 107 14.40 10.42 3.86
C ILE A 107 13.12 10.02 4.61
N GLU A 108 11.98 10.63 4.28
CA GLU A 108 10.71 10.31 4.90
C GLU A 108 10.35 8.83 4.71
N THR A 109 10.47 8.32 3.49
CA THR A 109 10.15 6.92 3.16
C THR A 109 11.03 5.95 3.93
N ILE A 110 12.34 6.22 4.02
CA ILE A 110 13.25 5.41 4.83
C ILE A 110 12.83 5.45 6.31
N LEU A 111 12.53 6.63 6.85
CA LEU A 111 12.14 6.76 8.25
C LEU A 111 10.81 6.09 8.57
N VAL A 112 9.80 6.18 7.69
CA VAL A 112 8.50 5.47 7.84
C VAL A 112 8.75 3.97 7.97
N TYR A 113 9.62 3.41 7.13
CA TYR A 113 9.94 1.98 7.18
C TYR A 113 10.78 1.61 8.41
N ARG A 114 11.70 2.47 8.84
CA ARG A 114 12.62 2.22 9.96
C ARG A 114 11.97 2.48 11.33
N LEU A 115 10.93 3.31 11.39
CA LEU A 115 10.24 3.75 12.60
C LEU A 115 8.73 3.46 12.50
N PRO A 116 8.33 2.18 12.40
CA PRO A 116 6.93 1.81 12.13
C PRO A 116 5.94 2.19 13.25
N LYS A 117 6.44 2.57 14.43
CA LYS A 117 5.61 3.06 15.54
C LYS A 117 5.23 4.53 15.40
N LEU A 118 5.87 5.25 14.48
CA LEU A 118 5.58 6.66 14.22
C LEU A 118 4.73 6.78 12.98
N THR A 119 3.75 7.66 13.05
CA THR A 119 2.93 8.03 11.92
C THR A 119 3.73 8.90 10.95
N ARG A 120 3.28 8.92 9.69
CA ARG A 120 3.86 9.78 8.66
C ARG A 120 3.83 11.27 9.06
N GLN A 121 2.75 11.71 9.70
CA GLN A 121 2.61 13.11 10.17
C GLN A 121 3.60 13.47 11.28
N GLU A 122 3.84 12.55 12.22
CA GLU A 122 4.86 12.74 13.25
C GLU A 122 6.25 12.85 12.60
N ILE A 123 6.57 11.97 11.64
CA ILE A 123 7.85 12.01 10.91
C ILE A 123 8.03 13.35 10.18
N GLN A 124 7.01 13.83 9.46
CA GLN A 124 7.07 15.11 8.75
C GLN A 124 7.26 16.31 9.70
N THR A 125 6.47 16.36 10.78
CA THR A 125 6.58 17.39 11.81
C THR A 125 7.99 17.44 12.37
N MET A 126 8.54 16.27 12.70
CA MET A 126 9.89 16.16 13.25
C MET A 126 10.97 16.53 12.24
N LEU A 127 10.80 16.26 10.95
CA LEU A 127 11.75 16.65 9.91
C LEU A 127 11.64 18.14 9.52
N GLY A 128 10.67 18.87 10.08
CA GLY A 128 10.50 20.30 9.87
C GLY A 128 9.96 20.66 8.49
N PHE A 129 9.15 19.78 7.89
CA PHE A 129 8.50 20.06 6.60
C PHE A 129 7.10 19.47 6.49
N THR A 130 6.32 20.05 5.59
CA THR A 130 4.94 19.70 5.41
C THR A 130 4.76 18.70 4.28
N HIS A 131 3.65 17.98 4.34
CA HIS A 131 3.18 17.15 3.26
C HIS A 131 3.10 17.88 1.89
N ALA A 132 2.85 19.20 1.90
CA ALA A 132 2.79 20.00 0.67
C ALA A 132 4.16 20.12 -0.02
N ASP A 133 5.25 20.09 0.74
CA ASP A 133 6.62 20.17 0.22
C ASP A 133 7.00 18.93 -0.62
N LEU A 134 6.33 17.79 -0.37
CA LEU A 134 6.62 16.51 -1.01
C LEU A 134 5.65 16.12 -2.13
N LYS A 135 4.51 16.78 -2.27
CA LYS A 135 3.53 16.48 -3.35
C LYS A 135 4.10 16.62 -4.76
N GLN A 136 5.24 17.29 -4.90
CA GLN A 136 5.94 17.46 -6.18
C GLN A 136 6.87 16.29 -6.52
N SER A 137 7.17 15.41 -5.56
CA SER A 137 7.94 14.19 -5.84
C SER A 137 7.16 13.26 -6.76
N ARG A 138 7.82 12.71 -7.79
CA ARG A 138 7.22 11.72 -8.69
C ARG A 138 6.76 10.48 -7.93
N PHE A 139 7.59 9.99 -7.01
CA PHE A 139 7.27 8.81 -6.20
C PHE A 139 6.02 9.04 -5.35
N TYR A 140 5.92 10.21 -4.70
CA TYR A 140 4.72 10.60 -3.96
C TYR A 140 3.46 10.60 -4.84
N GLN A 141 3.54 11.15 -6.06
CA GLN A 141 2.41 11.20 -6.99
C GLN A 141 1.96 9.83 -7.47
N GLU A 142 2.90 8.93 -7.76
CA GLU A 142 2.62 7.56 -8.19
C GLU A 142 1.89 6.77 -7.10
N VAL A 143 2.47 6.73 -5.89
CA VAL A 143 1.89 6.00 -4.75
C VAL A 143 0.52 6.57 -4.38
N PHE A 144 0.37 7.90 -4.39
CA PHE A 144 -0.92 8.53 -4.09
C PHE A 144 -1.96 8.26 -5.19
N ALA A 145 -1.56 8.23 -6.46
CA ALA A 145 -2.46 7.94 -7.57
C ALA A 145 -2.98 6.50 -7.52
N GLU A 146 -2.10 5.54 -7.22
CA GLU A 146 -2.43 4.12 -7.02
C GLU A 146 -3.43 3.95 -5.88
N GLY A 147 -3.15 4.51 -4.69
CA GLY A 147 -4.06 4.45 -3.55
C GLY A 147 -5.42 5.10 -3.82
N ARG A 148 -5.45 6.21 -4.58
CA ARG A 148 -6.73 6.81 -5.02
C ARG A 148 -7.49 5.95 -6.03
N GLN A 149 -6.80 5.13 -6.81
CA GLN A 149 -7.44 4.24 -7.77
C GLN A 149 -8.05 3.04 -7.04
N GLU A 150 -7.32 2.42 -6.12
CA GLU A 150 -7.80 1.33 -5.27
C GLU A 150 -9.01 1.76 -4.44
N GLY A 151 -8.92 2.86 -3.69
CA GLY A 151 -10.05 3.35 -2.90
C GLY A 151 -11.28 3.71 -3.74
N ARG A 152 -11.10 4.15 -4.99
CA ARG A 152 -12.22 4.35 -5.94
C ARG A 152 -12.82 3.05 -6.47
N GLN A 153 -12.06 1.96 -6.50
CA GLN A 153 -12.56 0.66 -6.89
C GLN A 153 -13.33 0.03 -5.73
N GLU A 154 -12.74 0.02 -4.54
CA GLU A 154 -13.38 -0.49 -3.31
C GLU A 154 -14.68 0.25 -3.02
N GLY A 155 -14.65 1.59 -2.94
CA GLY A 155 -15.86 2.37 -2.68
C GLY A 155 -16.94 2.23 -3.75
N ARG A 156 -16.58 1.93 -5.01
CA ARG A 156 -17.57 1.60 -6.05
C ARG A 156 -18.18 0.21 -5.85
N GLN A 157 -17.39 -0.76 -5.41
CA GLN A 157 -17.88 -2.11 -5.14
C GLN A 157 -18.78 -2.14 -3.90
N GLU A 158 -18.34 -1.52 -2.81
CA GLU A 158 -19.13 -1.40 -1.57
C GLU A 158 -20.44 -0.66 -1.84
N GLY A 159 -20.37 0.54 -2.45
CA GLY A 159 -21.57 1.31 -2.76
C GLY A 159 -22.52 0.60 -3.74
N HIS A 160 -22.00 -0.23 -4.65
CA HIS A 160 -22.84 -1.06 -5.51
C HIS A 160 -23.54 -2.19 -4.74
N GLN A 161 -22.85 -2.83 -3.80
CA GLN A 161 -23.43 -3.89 -2.97
C GLN A 161 -24.48 -3.33 -2.00
N GLU A 162 -24.17 -2.24 -1.31
CA GLU A 162 -25.10 -1.54 -0.41
C GLU A 162 -26.34 -1.07 -1.19
N GLY A 163 -26.14 -0.40 -2.33
CA GLY A 163 -27.25 0.04 -3.18
C GLY A 163 -28.14 -1.10 -3.67
N ARG A 164 -27.56 -2.26 -4.01
CA ARG A 164 -28.35 -3.46 -4.35
C ARG A 164 -29.17 -3.97 -3.17
N GLN A 165 -28.59 -4.00 -1.97
CA GLN A 165 -29.28 -4.45 -0.76
C GLN A 165 -30.43 -3.52 -0.41
N GLU A 166 -30.18 -2.21 -0.37
CA GLU A 166 -31.20 -1.21 -0.06
C GLU A 166 -32.38 -1.27 -1.04
N GLU A 167 -32.10 -1.38 -2.34
CA GLU A 167 -33.14 -1.48 -3.37
C GLU A 167 -33.92 -2.80 -3.25
N CYS A 168 -33.24 -3.93 -3.05
CA CYS A 168 -33.88 -5.23 -2.87
C CYS A 168 -34.84 -5.21 -1.66
N VAL A 169 -34.37 -4.76 -0.50
CA VAL A 169 -35.15 -4.61 0.73
C VAL A 169 -36.34 -3.66 0.50
N ALA A 170 -36.13 -2.52 -0.16
CA ALA A 170 -37.18 -1.56 -0.45
C ALA A 170 -38.28 -2.15 -1.37
N LEU A 171 -37.87 -2.93 -2.38
CA LEU A 171 -38.79 -3.65 -3.27
C LEU A 171 -39.58 -4.72 -2.50
N VAL A 172 -38.91 -5.54 -1.69
CA VAL A 172 -39.57 -6.57 -0.86
C VAL A 172 -40.62 -5.93 0.06
N LEU A 173 -40.28 -4.87 0.77
CA LEU A 173 -41.22 -4.16 1.65
C LEU A 173 -42.42 -3.59 0.87
N ARG A 174 -42.19 -3.05 -0.34
CA ARG A 174 -43.26 -2.56 -1.22
C ARG A 174 -44.18 -3.70 -1.68
N LEU A 175 -43.62 -4.85 -2.05
CA LEU A 175 -44.38 -6.01 -2.50
C LEU A 175 -45.23 -6.61 -1.36
N ILE A 176 -44.65 -6.79 -0.17
CA ILE A 176 -45.39 -7.26 1.01
C ILE A 176 -46.53 -6.28 1.32
N LYS A 177 -46.26 -4.98 1.32
CA LYS A 177 -47.27 -3.96 1.58
C LYS A 177 -48.41 -4.00 0.57
N ARG A 178 -48.11 -4.29 -0.70
CA ARG A 178 -49.11 -4.39 -1.76
C ARG A 178 -49.95 -5.67 -1.67
N ARG A 179 -49.35 -6.80 -1.32
CA ARG A 179 -50.06 -8.10 -1.22
C ARG A 179 -50.86 -8.25 0.08
N PHE A 180 -50.28 -7.84 1.20
CA PHE A 180 -50.80 -8.16 2.53
C PHE A 180 -51.18 -6.93 3.37
N GLY A 181 -50.97 -5.72 2.84
CA GLY A 181 -51.36 -4.49 3.51
C GLY A 181 -50.34 -4.02 4.55
N ARG A 182 -50.80 -3.69 5.76
CA ARG A 182 -49.95 -3.03 6.77
C ARG A 182 -49.00 -4.05 7.42
N ILE A 183 -47.69 -3.80 7.30
CA ILE A 183 -46.65 -4.64 7.90
C ILE A 183 -46.33 -4.13 9.33
N PRO A 184 -46.31 -5.00 10.34
CA PRO A 184 -45.75 -4.71 11.66
C PRO A 184 -44.35 -4.09 11.62
N ALA A 185 -44.07 -3.15 12.52
CA ALA A 185 -42.78 -2.44 12.56
C ALA A 185 -41.59 -3.39 12.82
N LYS A 186 -41.77 -4.39 13.70
CA LYS A 186 -40.76 -5.40 14.01
C LYS A 186 -40.30 -6.16 12.77
N GLN A 187 -41.24 -6.65 11.97
CA GLN A 187 -40.96 -7.38 10.73
C GLN A 187 -40.31 -6.48 9.69
N SER A 188 -40.77 -5.23 9.56
CA SER A 188 -40.15 -4.25 8.66
C SER A 188 -38.69 -3.97 9.00
N GLN A 189 -38.36 -3.91 10.30
CA GLN A 189 -36.99 -3.72 10.77
C GLN A 189 -36.12 -4.96 10.53
N GLN A 190 -36.66 -6.16 10.77
CA GLN A 190 -35.95 -7.42 10.46
C GLN A 190 -35.60 -7.52 8.97
N ILE A 191 -36.56 -7.19 8.09
CA ILE A 191 -36.34 -7.19 6.63
C ILE A 191 -35.27 -6.17 6.23
N ARG A 192 -35.22 -4.99 6.88
CA ARG A 192 -34.17 -3.98 6.62
C ARG A 192 -32.78 -4.42 7.02
N SER A 193 -32.66 -5.30 8.01
CA SER A 193 -31.38 -5.87 8.45
C SER A 193 -30.98 -7.14 7.69
N LEU A 194 -31.80 -7.64 6.76
CA LEU A 194 -31.47 -8.86 6.02
C LEU A 194 -30.26 -8.62 5.10
N PRO A 195 -29.28 -9.54 5.06
CA PRO A 195 -28.27 -9.57 4.02
C PRO A 195 -28.90 -9.65 2.63
N LEU A 196 -28.23 -9.09 1.61
CA LEU A 196 -28.73 -9.06 0.23
C LEU A 196 -29.25 -10.42 -0.25
N VAL A 197 -28.49 -11.50 -0.03
CA VAL A 197 -28.87 -12.86 -0.45
C VAL A 197 -30.21 -13.28 0.17
N ASN A 198 -30.40 -13.01 1.46
CA ASN A 198 -31.65 -13.38 2.14
C ASN A 198 -32.81 -12.49 1.70
N ALA A 199 -32.56 -11.22 1.38
CA ALA A 199 -33.56 -10.33 0.81
C ALA A 199 -34.00 -10.79 -0.60
N GLU A 200 -33.06 -11.26 -1.43
CA GLU A 200 -33.36 -11.83 -2.76
C GLU A 200 -34.17 -13.13 -2.63
N ILE A 201 -33.79 -14.04 -1.72
CA ILE A 201 -34.56 -15.26 -1.42
C ILE A 201 -35.96 -14.93 -0.92
N LEU A 202 -36.10 -13.94 -0.03
CA LEU A 202 -37.40 -13.49 0.44
C LEU A 202 -38.25 -12.94 -0.71
N ALA A 203 -37.67 -12.22 -1.67
CA ALA A 203 -38.38 -11.68 -2.82
C ALA A 203 -39.01 -12.80 -3.68
N GLU A 204 -38.31 -13.92 -3.85
CA GLU A 204 -38.82 -15.10 -4.55
C GLU A 204 -39.86 -15.85 -3.73
N ALA A 205 -39.56 -16.16 -2.46
CA ALA A 205 -40.47 -16.89 -1.56
C ALA A 205 -41.80 -16.15 -1.35
N LEU A 206 -41.77 -14.81 -1.40
CA LEU A 206 -42.95 -13.97 -1.30
C LEU A 206 -44.01 -14.31 -2.36
N LEU A 207 -43.63 -14.87 -3.51
CA LEU A 207 -44.57 -15.26 -4.57
C LEU A 207 -45.50 -16.40 -4.11
N ASP A 208 -44.98 -17.33 -3.31
CA ASP A 208 -45.71 -18.52 -2.83
C ASP A 208 -46.51 -18.26 -1.54
N PHE A 209 -46.24 -17.15 -0.85
CA PHE A 209 -46.94 -16.80 0.39
C PHE A 209 -48.43 -16.54 0.15
N LYS A 210 -49.25 -17.08 1.05
CA LYS A 210 -50.71 -16.93 1.07
C LYS A 210 -51.15 -15.96 2.16
N THR A 211 -50.43 -15.87 3.28
CA THR A 211 -50.76 -14.99 4.42
C THR A 211 -49.51 -14.32 5.01
N LEU A 212 -49.72 -13.40 5.96
CA LEU A 212 -48.62 -12.81 6.75
C LEU A 212 -47.97 -13.78 7.74
N ASP A 213 -48.63 -14.90 8.05
CA ASP A 213 -48.07 -15.92 8.93
C ASP A 213 -46.92 -16.65 8.23
N ASP A 214 -47.01 -16.86 6.91
CA ASP A 214 -45.93 -17.42 6.09
C ASP A 214 -44.65 -16.56 6.17
N LEU A 215 -44.81 -15.23 6.11
CA LEU A 215 -43.70 -14.28 6.27
C LEU A 215 -43.10 -14.35 7.68
N THR A 216 -43.95 -14.51 8.70
CA THR A 216 -43.50 -14.57 10.10
C THR A 216 -42.68 -15.84 10.33
N ALA A 217 -43.19 -16.99 9.88
CA ALA A 217 -42.48 -18.27 9.96
C ALA A 217 -41.15 -18.23 9.19
N TRP A 218 -41.12 -17.61 8.00
CA TRP A 218 -39.89 -17.47 7.22
C TRP A 218 -38.84 -16.61 7.96
N LEU A 219 -39.24 -15.46 8.52
CA LEU A 219 -38.33 -14.58 9.25
C LEU A 219 -37.80 -15.23 10.53
N GLU A 220 -38.60 -16.05 11.21
CA GLU A 220 -38.17 -16.84 12.38
C GLU A 220 -37.17 -17.93 11.99
N ALA A 221 -37.41 -18.65 10.89
CA ALA A 221 -36.48 -19.66 10.38
C ALA A 221 -35.12 -19.07 9.94
N GLN A 222 -35.07 -17.80 9.57
CA GLN A 222 -33.82 -17.10 9.26
C GLN A 222 -33.11 -16.54 10.51
N ALA A 223 -33.82 -16.42 11.63
CA ALA A 223 -33.26 -15.95 12.91
C ALA A 223 -32.64 -17.07 13.74
N ASP A 224 -33.05 -18.33 13.51
CA ASP A 224 -32.44 -19.54 14.07
C ASP A 224 -31.52 -20.21 13.03
N PRO A 225 -30.23 -19.83 12.94
CA PRO A 225 -29.27 -20.76 12.38
C PRO A 225 -29.19 -21.92 13.39
N ALA A 226 -29.55 -23.12 12.97
CA ALA A 226 -29.47 -24.33 13.79
C ALA A 226 -28.18 -24.34 14.65
N SER A 227 -28.37 -24.62 15.95
CA SER A 227 -27.34 -24.75 16.98
C SER A 227 -26.22 -25.72 16.60
#